data_AF-A0A8I0B5R0-F1
#
_entry.id   AF-A0A8I0B5R0-F1
#
_cell.length_a   1.000
_cell.length_b   1.000
_cell.length_c   1.000
_cell.angle_alpha   90.00
_cell.angle_beta   90.00
_cell.angle_gamma   90.00
#
_symmetry.space_group_name_H-M   'P 1'
#
loop_
_entity.id
_entity.type
_entity.pdbx_description
1 polymer ?
#
loop_
_entity_poly.entity_id
_entity_poly.type
_entity_poly.pdbx_seq_one_letter_code
_entity_poly.pdbx_strand_id
1 'polypeptide(L)'
;MSDLKAMYRTILGDPFPETLQLTLGDESLSLRKRLWDIDGERRGLRYGENPDQPAALYAVEDGGLHAAGVPLTTRVPGLLSAMTEAELLQSGKHPGKINLTDVDNGINILQYLHAKPAAVILKHTNPCGAAWSDEGLRTALTRAYAADRIAAFGGAVVVNRPLTEDCARFLAAHYFEIIAAPEYTPAALETLATKKNLRVLRLPGLAHLEELITAPFLDIKSLTDGGIIIQTSFQNRIRSTEDFLPAEATQDGVTVMARRPTPKEAEDLLFAWAVEAGVTSNSVIFARDGATVAIGTGEQDRVGCVDLTIYKAFTKYADGLAREETGRSIYDLRRAAKTDAGLARALEDIEARTRAARGGLPGSVLVSDGFFPFRDGVDLAIEHGVTAIAQPGGSLRDAEVIAAVNEATPQVAMVFTGQRSFKH
;
A
#
# COMPACT_ATOMS: atom_id res chain seq x y z
N MET A 1 0.71 40.32 -3.77
CA MET A 1 0.20 38.96 -3.51
C MET A 1 1.40 38.03 -3.58
N SER A 2 1.69 37.28 -2.52
CA SER A 2 2.74 36.25 -2.59
C SER A 2 2.40 35.28 -3.72
N ASP A 3 3.40 34.87 -4.50
CA ASP A 3 3.20 33.80 -5.50
C ASP A 3 2.82 32.52 -4.75
N LEU A 4 1.56 32.10 -4.84
CA LEU A 4 1.06 30.88 -4.19
C LEU A 4 1.86 29.63 -4.60
N LYS A 5 2.54 29.66 -5.76
CA LYS A 5 3.43 28.57 -6.20
C LYS A 5 4.74 28.53 -5.39
N ALA A 6 5.17 29.64 -4.80
CA ALA A 6 6.40 29.71 -4.02
C ALA A 6 6.32 28.84 -2.76
N MET A 7 5.14 28.72 -2.13
CA MET A 7 4.94 27.89 -0.93
C MET A 7 5.34 26.42 -1.15
N TYR A 8 5.16 25.89 -2.36
CA TYR A 8 5.54 24.50 -2.70
C TYR A 8 7.01 24.34 -3.09
N ARG A 9 7.79 25.42 -3.06
CA ARG A 9 9.23 25.43 -3.39
C ARG A 9 10.09 25.85 -2.20
N THR A 10 9.54 26.71 -1.33
CA THR A 10 10.21 27.12 -0.09
C THR A 10 10.40 25.92 0.82
N ILE A 11 11.65 25.71 1.24
CA ILE A 11 12.01 24.78 2.31
C ILE A 11 11.84 25.55 3.63
N LEU A 12 11.05 25.02 4.56
CA LEU A 12 11.00 25.58 5.91
C LEU A 12 12.28 25.20 6.65
N GLY A 13 12.88 26.14 7.37
CA GLY A 13 13.91 25.78 8.35
C GLY A 13 13.30 24.85 9.38
N ASP A 14 13.97 23.73 9.68
CA ASP A 14 13.54 22.82 10.73
C ASP A 14 14.04 23.34 12.10
N PRO A 15 13.14 23.70 13.05
CA PRO A 15 13.53 24.31 14.32
C PRO A 15 13.88 23.28 15.40
N PHE A 16 13.86 21.98 15.06
CA PHE A 16 14.01 20.90 16.01
C PHE A 16 15.48 20.73 16.45
N PRO A 17 15.78 20.11 17.59
CA PRO A 17 17.17 19.91 18.04
C PRO A 17 17.94 18.91 17.17
N GLU A 18 19.28 18.98 17.15
CA GLU A 18 20.10 18.02 16.39
C GLU A 18 19.96 16.58 16.90
N THR A 19 19.78 16.42 18.21
CA THR A 19 19.62 15.12 18.87
C THR A 19 18.26 15.02 19.54
N LEU A 20 17.77 13.78 19.63
CA LEU A 20 16.55 13.41 20.34
C LEU A 20 16.86 12.16 21.17
N GLN A 21 16.43 12.12 22.42
CA GLN A 21 16.56 10.93 23.27
C GLN A 21 15.16 10.49 23.71
N LEU A 22 14.84 9.22 23.48
CA LEU A 22 13.65 8.58 24.04
C LEU A 22 14.09 7.70 25.20
N THR A 23 13.47 7.85 26.36
CA THR A 23 13.78 7.04 27.56
C THR A 23 12.52 6.32 28.00
N LEU A 24 12.58 4.99 28.13
CA LEU A 24 11.52 4.16 28.70
C LEU A 24 12.08 3.41 29.91
N GLY A 25 11.66 3.80 31.11
CA GLY A 25 12.28 3.30 32.34
C GLY A 25 13.77 3.67 32.40
N ASP A 26 14.62 2.66 32.49
CA ASP A 26 16.09 2.81 32.56
C ASP A 26 16.78 2.66 31.19
N GLU A 27 16.03 2.39 30.13
CA GLU A 27 16.56 2.23 28.78
C GLU A 27 16.40 3.51 27.96
N SER A 28 17.36 3.76 27.07
CA SER A 28 17.34 4.94 26.22
C SER A 28 17.69 4.62 24.77
N LEU A 29 17.03 5.33 23.86
CA LEU A 29 17.29 5.35 22.43
C LEU A 29 17.74 6.75 22.04
N SER A 30 18.95 6.86 21.53
CA SER A 30 19.51 8.10 21.01
C SER A 30 19.26 8.19 19.52
N LEU A 31 18.67 9.29 19.07
CA LEU A 31 18.41 9.58 17.67
C LEU A 31 19.10 10.88 17.26
N ARG A 32 19.62 10.89 16.03
CA ARG A 32 20.21 12.08 15.41
C ARG A 32 19.37 12.53 14.22
N LYS A 33 19.20 13.84 14.10
CA LYS A 33 18.53 14.46 12.96
C LYS A 33 19.29 14.14 11.67
N ARG A 34 18.54 13.75 10.63
CA ARG A 34 19.06 13.57 9.28
C ARG A 34 19.00 14.88 8.49
N LEU A 35 20.15 15.21 7.91
CA LEU A 35 20.37 16.34 7.03
C LEU A 35 21.12 15.82 5.82
N TRP A 36 20.88 16.41 4.66
CA TRP A 36 21.55 16.11 3.40
C TRP A 36 22.24 17.36 2.85
N ASP A 37 23.47 17.23 2.37
CA ASP A 37 24.13 18.24 1.54
C ASP A 37 23.62 18.12 0.09
N ILE A 38 22.82 19.09 -0.32
CA ILE A 38 22.23 19.15 -1.67
C ILE A 38 22.50 20.53 -2.22
N ASP A 39 23.17 20.58 -3.36
CA ASP A 39 23.57 21.81 -4.03
C ASP A 39 24.38 22.78 -3.12
N GLY A 40 25.18 22.23 -2.19
CA GLY A 40 26.02 22.99 -1.25
C GLY A 40 25.28 23.53 -0.03
N GLU A 41 24.03 23.10 0.18
CA GLU A 41 23.21 23.51 1.31
C GLU A 41 22.81 22.29 2.16
N ARG A 42 23.22 22.28 3.42
CA ARG A 42 22.88 21.22 4.39
C ARG A 42 21.46 21.40 4.90
N ARG A 43 20.55 20.49 4.54
CA ARG A 43 19.10 20.65 4.73
C ARG A 43 18.40 19.38 5.21
N GLY A 44 17.42 19.53 6.11
CA GLY A 44 16.48 18.49 6.54
C GLY A 44 15.29 18.37 5.59
N LEU A 45 14.14 17.85 6.02
CA LEU A 45 12.93 17.73 5.16
C LEU A 45 12.47 19.08 4.60
N ARG A 46 11.86 19.07 3.41
CA ARG A 46 11.31 20.30 2.80
C ARG A 46 10.25 20.98 3.69
N TYR A 47 9.34 20.18 4.23
CA TYR A 47 8.29 20.52 5.17
C TYR A 47 7.61 19.22 5.65
N GLY A 48 6.67 19.34 6.59
CA GLY A 48 5.84 18.29 7.17
C GLY A 48 4.72 17.80 6.26
N GLU A 49 3.50 17.67 6.80
CA GLU A 49 2.32 17.31 6.00
C GLU A 49 1.96 18.45 5.03
N ASN A 50 2.01 19.68 5.53
CA ASN A 50 1.67 20.90 4.80
C ASN A 50 2.88 21.84 4.68
N PRO A 51 2.91 22.73 3.66
CA PRO A 51 4.04 23.63 3.42
C PRO A 51 4.42 24.58 4.54
N ASP A 52 3.51 24.85 5.48
CA ASP A 52 3.65 25.73 6.63
C ASP A 52 4.00 24.98 7.93
N GLN A 53 4.14 23.65 7.86
CA GLN A 53 4.48 22.81 9.01
C GLN A 53 5.95 22.38 8.94
N PRO A 54 6.83 22.82 9.85
CA PRO A 54 8.19 22.32 9.92
C PRO A 54 8.23 20.82 10.26
N ALA A 55 9.22 20.10 9.76
CA ALA A 55 9.44 18.70 10.11
C ALA A 55 10.93 18.34 10.10
N ALA A 56 11.28 17.33 10.89
CA ALA A 56 12.62 16.77 10.93
C ALA A 56 12.54 15.23 10.87
N LEU A 57 13.46 14.63 10.12
CA LEU A 57 13.68 13.18 10.14
C LEU A 57 14.76 12.88 11.17
N TYR A 58 14.52 11.89 12.04
CA TYR A 58 15.51 11.38 12.98
C TYR A 58 15.84 9.93 12.67
N ALA A 59 17.09 9.56 12.88
CA ALA A 59 17.57 8.21 12.72
C ALA A 59 18.17 7.71 14.03
N VAL A 60 17.96 6.43 14.31
CA VAL A 60 18.57 5.77 15.46
C VAL A 60 20.10 5.82 15.32
N GLU A 61 20.76 6.36 16.33
CA GLU A 61 22.22 6.41 16.45
C GLU A 61 22.69 5.26 17.35
N ASP A 62 22.15 5.18 18.56
CA ASP A 62 22.57 4.19 19.56
C ASP A 62 21.43 3.84 20.54
N GLY A 63 21.60 2.73 21.26
CA GLY A 63 20.66 2.25 22.26
C GLY A 63 19.55 1.35 21.70
N GLY A 64 18.63 0.99 22.57
CA GLY A 64 17.53 0.09 22.29
C GLY A 64 16.46 0.27 23.35
N LEU A 65 15.24 -0.13 23.02
CA LEU A 65 14.11 -0.08 23.95
C LEU A 65 13.45 -1.46 23.98
N HIS A 66 12.99 -1.85 25.15
CA HIS A 66 12.22 -3.06 25.38
C HIS A 66 10.94 -2.74 26.14
N ALA A 67 9.90 -3.52 25.88
CA ALA A 67 8.73 -3.61 26.76
C ALA A 67 8.45 -5.08 27.07
N ALA A 68 8.38 -5.42 28.35
CA ALA A 68 8.17 -6.80 28.81
C ALA A 68 9.12 -7.83 28.17
N GLY A 69 10.38 -7.45 27.94
CA GLY A 69 11.40 -8.31 27.32
C GLY A 69 11.33 -8.40 25.79
N VAL A 70 10.39 -7.72 25.14
CA VAL A 70 10.28 -7.65 23.67
C VAL A 70 11.06 -6.43 23.17
N PRO A 71 12.02 -6.59 22.24
CA PRO A 71 12.70 -5.45 21.64
C PRO A 71 11.70 -4.61 20.83
N LEU A 72 11.79 -3.29 20.99
CA LEU A 72 10.98 -2.27 20.31
C LEU A 72 11.79 -1.47 19.29
N THR A 73 12.97 -1.98 18.94
CA THR A 73 13.87 -1.36 17.97
C THR A 73 14.35 -2.41 16.99
N THR A 74 13.76 -2.46 15.81
CA THR A 74 14.23 -3.30 14.71
C THR A 74 15.23 -2.52 13.87
N ARG A 75 16.47 -3.03 13.78
CA ARG A 75 17.56 -2.39 13.04
C ARG A 75 17.85 -3.17 11.76
N VAL A 76 17.27 -2.73 10.65
CA VAL A 76 17.71 -3.17 9.32
C VAL A 76 18.44 -1.99 8.67
N PRO A 77 19.75 -2.11 8.41
CA PRO A 77 20.54 -1.03 7.83
C PRO A 77 20.09 -0.73 6.40
N GLY A 78 20.33 0.51 5.94
CA GLY A 78 20.03 0.89 4.56
C GLY A 78 18.54 1.07 4.25
N LEU A 79 17.71 1.29 5.28
CA LEU A 79 16.32 1.75 5.13
C LEU A 79 16.21 3.27 5.25
N LEU A 80 14.98 3.77 5.21
CA LEU A 80 14.64 5.17 4.99
C LEU A 80 15.34 6.16 5.94
N SER A 81 15.35 5.90 7.25
CA SER A 81 15.96 6.81 8.23
C SER A 81 17.50 6.76 8.19
N ALA A 82 18.10 5.69 7.66
CA ALA A 82 19.55 5.57 7.52
C ALA A 82 20.11 6.29 6.28
N MET A 83 19.23 6.78 5.39
CA MET A 83 19.58 7.36 4.10
C MET A 83 20.52 8.57 4.24
N THR A 84 21.67 8.50 3.57
CA THR A 84 22.58 9.62 3.39
C THR A 84 22.45 10.22 1.98
N GLU A 85 23.26 11.22 1.65
CA GLU A 85 23.36 11.79 0.30
C GLU A 85 23.74 10.74 -0.75
N ALA A 86 24.51 9.72 -0.36
CA ALA A 86 24.89 8.62 -1.25
C ALA A 86 23.70 7.75 -1.69
N GLU A 87 22.64 7.72 -0.88
CA GLU A 87 21.41 6.97 -1.17
C GLU A 87 20.35 7.82 -1.87
N LEU A 88 20.43 9.15 -1.78
CA LEU A 88 19.59 10.10 -2.52
C LEU A 88 20.16 10.34 -3.93
N LEU A 89 20.14 9.29 -4.76
CA LEU A 89 20.72 9.29 -6.11
C LEU A 89 20.19 10.41 -7.02
N GLN A 90 18.96 10.86 -6.77
CA GLN A 90 18.43 12.09 -7.35
C GLN A 90 17.50 12.77 -6.34
N SER A 91 17.82 14.02 -5.95
CA SER A 91 17.03 14.81 -4.99
C SER A 91 15.75 15.39 -5.59
N GLY A 92 15.71 15.58 -6.91
CA GLY A 92 14.58 16.14 -7.64
C GLY A 92 14.11 17.46 -7.02
N LYS A 93 12.81 17.58 -6.71
CA LYS A 93 12.34 18.59 -5.75
C LYS A 93 12.59 18.04 -4.35
N HIS A 94 13.58 18.48 -3.60
CA HIS A 94 13.90 17.99 -2.24
C HIS A 94 12.73 17.34 -1.44
N PRO A 95 12.86 16.11 -0.88
CA PRO A 95 11.73 15.36 -0.32
C PRO A 95 11.06 16.05 0.88
N GLY A 96 9.73 15.98 0.93
CA GLY A 96 8.92 16.33 2.11
C GLY A 96 8.52 15.10 2.93
N LYS A 97 7.86 15.29 4.08
CA LYS A 97 7.39 14.20 4.96
C LYS A 97 6.60 13.14 4.19
N ILE A 98 5.60 13.55 3.41
CA ILE A 98 4.69 12.61 2.72
C ILE A 98 5.46 11.69 1.75
N ASN A 99 6.48 12.20 1.07
CA ASN A 99 7.28 11.38 0.16
C ASN A 99 7.96 10.23 0.91
N LEU A 100 8.48 10.51 2.11
CA LEU A 100 9.16 9.51 2.92
C LEU A 100 8.15 8.56 3.57
N THR A 101 7.02 9.04 4.10
CA THR A 101 5.99 8.17 4.70
C THR A 101 5.31 7.27 3.67
N ASP A 102 5.20 7.69 2.41
CA ASP A 102 4.79 6.81 1.32
C ASP A 102 5.81 5.67 1.10
N VAL A 103 7.12 5.99 1.06
CA VAL A 103 8.16 4.97 0.91
C VAL A 103 8.20 4.03 2.12
N ASP A 104 8.06 4.58 3.33
CA ASP A 104 8.03 3.84 4.59
C ASP A 104 6.88 2.83 4.62
N ASN A 105 5.67 3.26 4.25
CA ASN A 105 4.55 2.34 4.21
C ASN A 105 4.69 1.30 3.08
N GLY A 106 5.39 1.63 2.00
CA GLY A 106 5.80 0.65 0.99
C GLY A 106 6.75 -0.41 1.54
N ILE A 107 7.72 -0.02 2.39
CA ILE A 107 8.58 -0.96 3.13
C ILE A 107 7.74 -1.83 4.07
N ASN A 108 6.81 -1.21 4.81
CA ASN A 108 5.91 -1.91 5.74
C ASN A 108 5.06 -2.99 5.05
N ILE A 109 4.65 -2.78 3.80
CA ILE A 109 3.95 -3.79 2.99
C ILE A 109 4.93 -4.84 2.45
N LEU A 110 6.02 -4.39 1.83
CA LEU A 110 6.97 -5.28 1.15
C LEU A 110 7.69 -6.24 2.10
N GLN A 111 7.78 -5.93 3.40
CA GLN A 111 8.31 -6.86 4.40
C GLN A 111 7.58 -8.20 4.44
N TYR A 112 6.31 -8.24 4.04
CA TYR A 112 5.50 -9.47 3.95
C TYR A 112 5.39 -10.01 2.51
N LEU A 113 6.03 -9.35 1.53
CA LEU A 113 6.06 -9.74 0.11
C LEU A 113 7.49 -9.99 -0.38
N HIS A 114 8.41 -10.35 0.51
CA HIS A 114 9.85 -10.49 0.19
C HIS A 114 10.19 -11.76 -0.61
N ALA A 115 9.31 -12.78 -0.60
CA ALA A 115 9.53 -14.08 -1.26
C ALA A 115 9.67 -14.00 -2.78
N LYS A 116 9.01 -13.00 -3.42
CA LYS A 116 8.98 -12.83 -4.87
C LYS A 116 9.37 -11.40 -5.26
N PRO A 117 9.80 -11.14 -6.49
CA PRO A 117 9.85 -9.77 -7.03
C PRO A 117 8.50 -9.08 -6.85
N ALA A 118 8.50 -7.94 -6.16
CA ALA A 118 7.29 -7.23 -5.77
C ALA A 118 7.44 -5.72 -5.93
N ALA A 119 6.31 -5.08 -6.17
CA ALA A 119 6.18 -3.64 -6.33
C ALA A 119 4.92 -3.13 -5.63
N VAL A 120 5.06 -2.00 -4.95
CA VAL A 120 3.94 -1.26 -4.34
C VAL A 120 3.98 0.17 -4.86
N ILE A 121 2.82 0.68 -5.28
CA ILE A 121 2.64 2.07 -5.67
C ILE A 121 1.72 2.71 -4.63
N LEU A 122 2.20 3.78 -4.01
CA LEU A 122 1.51 4.47 -2.93
C LEU A 122 1.09 5.87 -3.33
N LYS A 123 0.01 6.33 -2.69
CA LYS A 123 -0.46 7.70 -2.74
C LYS A 123 -1.10 8.02 -1.39
N HIS A 124 -0.66 9.11 -0.75
CA HIS A 124 -1.22 9.56 0.53
C HIS A 124 -1.22 8.44 1.60
N THR A 125 -0.07 7.79 1.75
CA THR A 125 0.24 6.69 2.69
C THR A 125 -0.62 5.44 2.54
N ASN A 126 -1.30 5.29 1.41
CA ASN A 126 -2.08 4.09 1.08
C ASN A 126 -1.60 3.50 -0.25
N PRO A 127 -1.55 2.17 -0.40
CA PRO A 127 -1.28 1.56 -1.69
C PRO A 127 -2.44 1.87 -2.65
N CYS A 128 -2.14 2.42 -3.83
CA CYS A 128 -3.10 2.47 -4.92
C CYS A 128 -3.04 1.19 -5.79
N GLY A 129 -1.89 0.49 -5.75
CA GLY A 129 -1.73 -0.80 -6.38
C GLY A 129 -0.49 -1.53 -5.87
N ALA A 130 -0.58 -2.85 -5.76
CA ALA A 130 0.52 -3.72 -5.39
C ALA A 130 0.50 -5.00 -6.24
N ALA A 131 1.66 -5.59 -6.45
CA ALA A 131 1.77 -6.91 -7.04
C ALA A 131 3.11 -7.58 -6.71
N TRP A 132 3.11 -8.91 -6.77
CA TRP A 132 4.31 -9.75 -6.81
C TRP A 132 4.24 -10.73 -8.00
N SER A 133 5.38 -11.20 -8.48
CA SER A 133 5.40 -12.16 -9.60
C SER A 133 6.71 -12.92 -9.71
N ASP A 134 6.62 -14.23 -9.93
CA ASP A 134 7.76 -15.09 -10.28
C ASP A 134 8.31 -14.78 -11.69
N GLU A 135 7.52 -14.12 -12.55
CA GLU A 135 7.98 -13.67 -13.88
C GLU A 135 8.98 -12.51 -13.80
N GLY A 136 9.12 -11.86 -12.64
CA GLY A 136 10.08 -10.79 -12.40
C GLY A 136 9.48 -9.43 -12.07
N LEU A 137 10.37 -8.50 -11.72
CA LEU A 137 10.00 -7.18 -11.19
C LEU A 137 9.21 -6.33 -12.20
N ARG A 138 9.54 -6.41 -13.48
CA ARG A 138 8.83 -5.68 -14.54
C ARG A 138 7.35 -6.08 -14.58
N THR A 139 7.05 -7.37 -14.54
CA THR A 139 5.68 -7.87 -14.49
C THR A 139 4.95 -7.36 -13.25
N ALA A 140 5.57 -7.47 -12.06
CA ALA A 140 4.99 -6.96 -10.82
C ALA A 140 4.67 -5.45 -10.91
N LEU A 141 5.62 -4.64 -11.40
CA LEU A 141 5.40 -3.21 -11.61
C LEU A 141 4.26 -2.90 -12.59
N THR A 142 4.13 -3.67 -13.69
CA THR A 142 3.03 -3.46 -14.66
C THR A 142 1.69 -3.75 -14.00
N ARG A 143 1.58 -4.87 -13.28
CA ARG A 143 0.35 -5.27 -12.60
C ARG A 143 -0.03 -4.32 -11.47
N ALA A 144 0.93 -3.88 -10.66
CA ALA A 144 0.70 -2.88 -9.61
C ALA A 144 0.22 -1.54 -10.19
N TYR A 145 0.78 -1.09 -11.32
CA TYR A 145 0.34 0.13 -12.00
C TYR A 145 -1.06 0.00 -12.62
N ALA A 146 -1.38 -1.16 -13.18
CA ALA A 146 -2.69 -1.42 -13.78
C ALA A 146 -3.83 -1.42 -12.74
N ALA A 147 -3.53 -1.72 -11.48
CA ALA A 147 -4.51 -1.77 -10.39
C ALA A 147 -5.23 -0.43 -10.16
N ASP A 148 -4.55 0.72 -10.31
CA ASP A 148 -5.19 2.04 -10.22
C ASP A 148 -4.33 3.10 -10.90
N ARG A 149 -4.38 3.13 -12.23
CA ARG A 149 -3.61 4.09 -13.03
C ARG A 149 -3.94 5.54 -12.69
N ILE A 150 -5.18 5.82 -12.30
CA ILE A 150 -5.65 7.16 -11.97
C ILE A 150 -4.98 7.63 -10.68
N ALA A 151 -5.06 6.83 -9.61
CA ALA A 151 -4.47 7.17 -8.32
C ALA A 151 -2.93 7.10 -8.31
N ALA A 152 -2.33 6.26 -9.16
CA ALA A 152 -0.87 6.16 -9.30
C ALA A 152 -0.20 7.46 -9.79
N PHE A 153 -0.96 8.40 -10.36
CA PHE A 153 -0.41 9.66 -10.86
C PHE A 153 0.24 10.48 -9.73
N GLY A 154 1.55 10.67 -9.84
CA GLY A 154 2.37 11.35 -8.83
C GLY A 154 2.47 10.55 -7.53
N GLY A 155 2.37 9.22 -7.61
CA GLY A 155 2.58 8.32 -6.49
C GLY A 155 4.06 8.08 -6.19
N ALA A 156 4.30 7.32 -5.13
CA ALA A 156 5.58 6.74 -4.77
C ALA A 156 5.65 5.29 -5.24
N VAL A 157 6.78 4.86 -5.79
CA VAL A 157 7.01 3.46 -6.18
C VAL A 157 8.07 2.87 -5.28
N VAL A 158 7.79 1.73 -4.66
CA VAL A 158 8.75 0.98 -3.85
C VAL A 158 8.84 -0.45 -4.38
N VAL A 159 10.06 -0.95 -4.57
CA VAL A 159 10.33 -2.31 -5.09
C VAL A 159 11.34 -3.04 -4.22
N ASN A 160 11.24 -4.37 -4.15
CA ASN A 160 12.11 -5.22 -3.32
C ASN A 160 13.25 -5.91 -4.09
N ARG A 161 13.48 -5.53 -5.36
CA ARG A 161 14.55 -6.08 -6.22
C ARG A 161 15.26 -4.95 -6.97
N PRO A 162 16.51 -5.16 -7.41
CA PRO A 162 17.24 -4.16 -8.18
C PRO A 162 16.46 -3.71 -9.42
N LEU A 163 16.46 -2.40 -9.66
CA LEU A 163 15.69 -1.77 -10.74
C LEU A 163 16.51 -1.76 -12.03
N THR A 164 15.98 -2.44 -13.05
CA THR A 164 16.59 -2.58 -14.38
C THR A 164 16.21 -1.43 -15.30
N GLU A 165 16.94 -1.25 -16.40
CA GLU A 165 16.63 -0.25 -17.42
C GLU A 165 15.20 -0.40 -17.96
N ASP A 166 14.73 -1.64 -18.15
CA ASP A 166 13.38 -1.90 -18.62
C ASP A 166 12.30 -1.43 -17.65
N CYS A 167 12.55 -1.64 -16.34
CA CYS A 167 11.70 -1.06 -15.30
C CYS A 167 11.75 0.47 -15.31
N ALA A 168 12.94 1.05 -15.48
CA ALA A 168 13.11 2.50 -15.54
C ALA A 168 12.39 3.14 -16.73
N ARG A 169 12.43 2.53 -17.92
CA ARG A 169 11.73 3.03 -19.11
C ARG A 169 10.21 3.05 -18.90
N PHE A 170 9.67 1.97 -18.31
CA PHE A 170 8.27 1.95 -17.93
C PHE A 170 7.91 3.07 -16.95
N LEU A 171 8.69 3.23 -15.88
CA LEU A 171 8.42 4.26 -14.87
C LEU A 171 8.56 5.68 -15.44
N ALA A 172 9.54 5.91 -16.31
CA ALA A 172 9.75 7.18 -17.00
C ALA A 172 8.64 7.50 -18.03
N ALA A 173 7.83 6.52 -18.46
CA ALA A 173 6.66 6.79 -19.29
C ALA A 173 5.50 7.45 -18.50
N HIS A 174 5.60 7.49 -17.17
CA HIS A 174 4.56 7.96 -16.27
C HIS A 174 5.07 9.04 -15.31
N TYR A 175 4.15 9.73 -14.64
CA TYR A 175 4.49 10.75 -13.65
C TYR A 175 4.48 10.13 -12.24
N PHE A 176 5.65 10.02 -11.63
CA PHE A 176 5.84 9.62 -10.24
C PHE A 176 6.64 10.70 -9.49
N GLU A 177 6.39 10.83 -8.19
CA GLU A 177 7.12 11.79 -7.36
C GLU A 177 8.44 11.20 -6.84
N ILE A 178 8.43 9.90 -6.49
CA ILE A 178 9.57 9.21 -5.86
C ILE A 178 9.59 7.72 -6.24
N ILE A 179 10.79 7.19 -6.44
CA ILE A 179 11.04 5.75 -6.65
C ILE A 179 12.10 5.31 -5.66
N ALA A 180 11.84 4.21 -4.96
CA ALA A 180 12.77 3.57 -4.03
C ALA A 180 13.01 2.11 -4.44
N ALA A 181 14.28 1.70 -4.52
CA ALA A 181 14.71 0.34 -4.84
C ALA A 181 15.97 -0.02 -4.05
N PRO A 182 16.28 -1.31 -3.84
CA PRO A 182 17.52 -1.72 -3.18
C PRO A 182 18.75 -1.28 -3.97
N GLU A 183 18.69 -1.39 -5.30
CA GLU A 183 19.77 -1.02 -6.20
C GLU A 183 19.23 -0.62 -7.57
N TYR A 184 20.07 0.02 -8.38
CA TYR A 184 19.75 0.44 -9.75
C TYR A 184 20.87 0.06 -10.71
N THR A 185 20.54 -0.40 -11.92
CA THR A 185 21.55 -0.51 -12.98
C THR A 185 21.95 0.88 -13.48
N PRO A 186 23.17 1.06 -14.03
CA PRO A 186 23.59 2.36 -14.59
C PRO A 186 22.62 2.90 -15.65
N ALA A 187 22.18 2.03 -16.58
CA ALA A 187 21.21 2.40 -17.61
C ALA A 187 19.82 2.77 -17.04
N ALA A 188 19.41 2.17 -15.90
CA ALA A 188 18.20 2.58 -15.20
C ALA A 188 18.32 4.02 -14.66
N LEU A 189 19.45 4.36 -14.05
CA LEU A 189 19.71 5.71 -13.54
C LEU A 189 19.75 6.74 -14.66
N GLU A 190 20.41 6.44 -15.79
CA GLU A 190 20.44 7.32 -16.96
C GLU A 190 19.01 7.61 -17.47
N THR A 191 18.17 6.56 -17.54
CA THR A 191 16.76 6.70 -17.96
C THR A 191 15.97 7.57 -16.98
N LEU A 192 16.07 7.33 -15.68
CA LEU A 192 15.34 8.09 -14.65
C LEU A 192 15.84 9.54 -14.54
N ALA A 193 17.12 9.79 -14.83
CA ALA A 193 17.73 11.13 -14.82
C ALA A 193 17.14 12.11 -15.85
N THR A 194 16.37 11.59 -16.82
CA THR A 194 15.57 12.41 -17.75
C THR A 194 14.40 13.11 -17.04
N LYS A 195 13.96 12.61 -15.88
CA LYS A 195 12.85 13.17 -15.08
C LYS A 195 13.38 14.04 -13.96
N LYS A 196 13.74 15.29 -14.27
CA LYS A 196 14.44 16.21 -13.34
C LYS A 196 13.79 16.44 -11.97
N ASN A 197 12.48 16.28 -11.84
CA ASN A 197 11.77 16.47 -10.56
C ASN A 197 11.60 15.18 -9.74
N LEU A 198 11.92 14.02 -10.32
CA LEU A 198 11.78 12.71 -9.70
C LEU A 198 12.81 12.55 -8.58
N ARG A 199 12.40 11.97 -7.44
CA ARG A 199 13.35 11.51 -6.42
C ARG A 199 13.68 10.06 -6.67
N VAL A 200 14.95 9.72 -6.61
CA VAL A 200 15.42 8.34 -6.77
C VAL A 200 16.19 7.97 -5.51
N LEU A 201 15.66 7.01 -4.75
CA LEU A 201 16.22 6.54 -3.49
C LEU A 201 16.79 5.13 -3.66
N ARG A 202 18.07 4.96 -3.35
CA ARG A 202 18.68 3.64 -3.18
C ARG A 202 18.61 3.25 -1.72
N LEU A 203 17.84 2.22 -1.39
CA LEU A 203 17.65 1.73 -0.03
C LEU A 203 18.06 0.26 0.06
N PRO A 204 19.35 -0.08 0.26
CA PRO A 204 19.83 -1.47 0.23
C PRO A 204 19.08 -2.42 1.16
N GLY A 205 18.54 -1.91 2.27
CA GLY A 205 17.72 -2.69 3.22
C GLY A 205 16.44 -3.29 2.60
N LEU A 206 15.96 -2.77 1.45
CA LEU A 206 14.87 -3.37 0.68
C LEU A 206 15.20 -4.78 0.14
N ALA A 207 16.48 -5.18 0.15
CA ALA A 207 16.90 -6.54 -0.20
C ALA A 207 16.91 -7.51 0.99
N HIS A 208 16.71 -7.01 2.22
CA HIS A 208 16.82 -7.75 3.49
C HIS A 208 15.53 -7.62 4.32
N LEU A 209 14.39 -7.61 3.64
CA LEU A 209 13.09 -7.31 4.22
C LEU A 209 12.61 -8.39 5.20
N GLU A 210 13.08 -9.63 5.05
CA GLU A 210 12.86 -10.74 5.98
C GLU A 210 13.42 -10.47 7.39
N GLU A 211 14.38 -9.56 7.54
CA GLU A 211 14.94 -9.20 8.84
C GLU A 211 13.98 -8.27 9.62
N LEU A 212 13.12 -7.51 8.93
CA LEU A 212 12.17 -6.59 9.55
C LEU A 212 11.05 -7.31 10.32
N ILE A 213 10.66 -8.51 9.87
CA ILE A 213 9.55 -9.26 10.47
C ILE A 213 9.94 -10.03 11.74
N THR A 214 11.16 -9.83 12.25
CA THR A 214 11.71 -10.56 13.41
C THR A 214 11.33 -9.95 14.76
N ALA A 215 11.06 -8.64 14.80
CA ALA A 215 10.68 -7.90 16.00
C ALA A 215 9.78 -6.71 15.66
N PRO A 216 8.87 -6.30 16.58
CA PRO A 216 8.13 -5.06 16.44
C PRO A 216 9.05 -3.85 16.68
N PHE A 217 8.58 -2.68 16.24
CA PHE A 217 9.16 -1.39 16.61
C PHE A 217 8.20 -0.57 17.47
N LEU A 218 8.72 0.39 18.22
CA LEU A 218 7.93 1.34 18.99
C LEU A 218 7.17 2.27 18.05
N ASP A 219 5.85 2.23 18.11
CA ASP A 219 4.96 3.15 17.43
C ASP A 219 4.41 4.18 18.43
N ILE A 220 4.47 5.46 18.07
CA ILE A 220 4.14 6.60 18.94
C ILE A 220 3.14 7.49 18.22
N LYS A 221 1.94 7.65 18.79
CA LYS A 221 0.94 8.62 18.35
C LYS A 221 0.92 9.81 19.29
N SER A 222 1.10 11.01 18.74
CA SER A 222 0.86 12.26 19.49
C SER A 222 -0.64 12.61 19.47
N LEU A 223 -1.15 13.00 20.64
CA LEU A 223 -2.52 13.48 20.84
C LEU A 223 -2.59 15.00 20.72
N THR A 224 -3.78 15.54 20.49
CA THR A 224 -4.00 16.98 20.25
C THR A 224 -3.59 17.87 21.44
N ASP A 225 -3.59 17.34 22.66
CA ASP A 225 -3.15 18.01 23.87
C ASP A 225 -1.65 17.86 24.17
N GLY A 226 -0.90 17.22 23.27
CA GLY A 226 0.52 16.93 23.44
C GLY A 226 0.83 15.64 24.22
N GLY A 227 -0.20 14.91 24.68
CA GLY A 227 -0.03 13.56 25.20
C GLY A 227 0.48 12.59 24.13
N ILE A 228 0.92 11.39 24.54
CA ILE A 228 1.35 10.33 23.64
C ILE A 228 0.68 9.00 23.98
N ILE A 229 0.37 8.22 22.94
CA ILE A 229 0.05 6.80 23.02
C ILE A 229 1.24 6.05 22.42
N ILE A 230 1.73 5.04 23.11
CA ILE A 230 2.78 4.14 22.61
C ILE A 230 2.24 2.73 22.45
N GLN A 231 2.69 2.03 21.40
CA GLN A 231 2.34 0.65 21.12
C GLN A 231 3.48 -0.08 20.38
N THR A 232 3.37 -1.40 20.26
CA THR A 232 4.20 -2.17 19.32
C THR A 232 3.62 -2.04 17.92
N SER A 233 4.47 -2.00 16.90
CA SER A 233 4.03 -2.06 15.51
C SER A 233 3.29 -3.35 15.18
N PHE A 234 2.46 -3.31 14.14
CA PHE A 234 1.73 -4.48 13.65
C PHE A 234 2.70 -5.56 13.15
N GLN A 235 2.49 -6.79 13.61
CA GLN A 235 3.23 -7.98 13.21
C GLN A 235 2.26 -8.94 12.53
N ASN A 236 2.37 -9.11 11.22
CA ASN A 236 1.48 -10.01 10.49
C ASN A 236 1.77 -11.47 10.89
N ARG A 237 0.75 -12.14 11.42
CA ARG A 237 0.86 -13.55 11.80
C ARG A 237 0.71 -14.50 10.61
N ILE A 238 0.08 -14.06 9.53
CA ILE A 238 -0.15 -14.87 8.34
C ILE A 238 1.06 -14.69 7.42
N ARG A 239 1.99 -15.65 7.46
CA ARG A 239 3.25 -15.64 6.71
C ARG A 239 3.29 -16.72 5.63
N SER A 240 2.38 -17.68 5.72
CA SER A 240 2.18 -18.81 4.81
C SER A 240 0.69 -19.12 4.65
N THR A 241 0.33 -19.91 3.64
CA THR A 241 -1.06 -20.31 3.42
C THR A 241 -1.63 -21.20 4.52
N GLU A 242 -0.75 -21.83 5.28
CA GLU A 242 -1.04 -22.75 6.39
C GLU A 242 -1.43 -22.00 7.67
N ASP A 243 -1.09 -20.70 7.77
CA ASP A 243 -1.40 -19.88 8.95
C ASP A 243 -2.88 -19.47 9.01
N PHE A 244 -3.61 -19.62 7.91
CA PHE A 244 -5.06 -19.39 7.88
C PHE A 244 -5.79 -20.43 8.72
N LEU A 245 -6.71 -19.96 9.55
CA LEU A 245 -7.60 -20.81 10.34
C LEU A 245 -8.82 -21.20 9.49
N PRO A 246 -9.42 -22.38 9.72
CA PRO A 246 -10.74 -22.68 9.16
C PRO A 246 -11.75 -21.62 9.59
N ALA A 247 -12.58 -21.15 8.65
CA ALA A 247 -13.74 -20.35 9.00
C ALA A 247 -14.85 -21.28 9.51
N GLU A 248 -15.00 -21.30 10.83
CA GLU A 248 -15.96 -22.13 11.56
C GLU A 248 -16.64 -21.29 12.64
N ALA A 249 -17.95 -21.47 12.82
CA ALA A 249 -18.70 -20.88 13.91
C ALA A 249 -19.77 -21.85 14.42
N THR A 250 -20.04 -21.79 15.72
CA THR A 250 -21.11 -22.57 16.35
C THR A 250 -22.19 -21.63 16.88
N GLN A 251 -23.42 -21.82 16.42
CA GLN A 251 -24.59 -21.07 16.88
C GLN A 251 -25.71 -22.06 17.21
N ASP A 252 -26.32 -21.92 18.39
CA ASP A 252 -27.43 -22.78 18.85
C ASP A 252 -27.14 -24.29 18.77
N GLY A 253 -25.88 -24.67 19.01
CA GLY A 253 -25.42 -26.07 18.94
C GLY A 253 -25.17 -26.60 17.52
N VAL A 254 -25.31 -25.76 16.50
CA VAL A 254 -25.01 -26.08 15.10
C VAL A 254 -23.70 -25.43 14.68
N THR A 255 -22.75 -26.26 14.26
CA THR A 255 -21.46 -25.80 13.72
C THR A 255 -21.55 -25.68 12.20
N VAL A 256 -21.22 -24.51 11.67
CA VAL A 256 -21.08 -24.26 10.23
C VAL A 256 -19.62 -23.98 9.90
N MET A 257 -19.15 -24.52 8.77
CA MET A 257 -17.78 -24.36 8.29
C MET A 257 -17.81 -24.02 6.81
N ALA A 258 -16.93 -23.10 6.38
CA ALA A 258 -16.76 -22.77 4.97
C ALA A 258 -15.80 -23.74 4.25
N ARG A 259 -15.90 -23.81 2.92
CA ARG A 259 -14.90 -24.48 2.07
C ARG A 259 -13.52 -23.83 2.26
N ARG A 260 -12.47 -24.65 2.31
CA ARG A 260 -11.07 -24.15 2.25
C ARG A 260 -10.71 -23.63 0.85
N PRO A 261 -9.86 -22.60 0.74
CA PRO A 261 -9.40 -22.09 -0.54
C PRO A 261 -8.60 -23.14 -1.30
N THR A 262 -8.66 -23.10 -2.63
CA THR A 262 -7.72 -23.78 -3.52
C THR A 262 -6.31 -23.20 -3.33
N PRO A 263 -5.24 -23.89 -3.77
CA PRO A 263 -3.89 -23.34 -3.67
C PRO A 263 -3.75 -21.94 -4.29
N LYS A 264 -4.42 -21.69 -5.41
CA LYS A 264 -4.39 -20.39 -6.08
C LYS A 264 -5.12 -19.31 -5.29
N GLU A 265 -6.31 -19.61 -4.79
CA GLU A 265 -7.07 -18.71 -3.91
C GLU A 265 -6.27 -18.40 -2.63
N ALA A 266 -5.62 -19.41 -2.03
CA ALA A 266 -4.85 -19.23 -0.80
C ALA A 266 -3.62 -18.33 -1.01
N GLU A 267 -2.92 -18.47 -2.14
CA GLU A 267 -1.80 -17.60 -2.50
C GLU A 267 -2.23 -16.16 -2.74
N ASP A 268 -3.35 -15.93 -3.44
CA ASP A 268 -3.86 -14.58 -3.67
C ASP A 268 -4.40 -13.95 -2.36
N LEU A 269 -4.98 -14.75 -1.45
CA LEU A 269 -5.38 -14.29 -0.12
C LEU A 269 -4.17 -13.92 0.75
N LEU A 270 -3.11 -14.74 0.73
CA LEU A 270 -1.85 -14.45 1.42
C LEU A 270 -1.23 -13.14 0.91
N PHE A 271 -1.16 -12.97 -0.41
CA PHE A 271 -0.72 -11.74 -1.05
C PHE A 271 -1.55 -10.53 -0.60
N ALA A 272 -2.87 -10.62 -0.69
CA ALA A 272 -3.75 -9.49 -0.37
C ALA A 272 -3.68 -9.13 1.12
N TRP A 273 -3.62 -10.12 2.01
CA TRP A 273 -3.47 -9.90 3.44
C TRP A 273 -2.10 -9.27 3.81
N ALA A 274 -1.03 -9.60 3.09
CA ALA A 274 0.25 -8.91 3.24
C ALA A 274 0.16 -7.42 2.83
N VAL A 275 -0.60 -7.09 1.78
CA VAL A 275 -0.87 -5.69 1.38
C VAL A 275 -1.70 -4.95 2.44
N GLU A 276 -2.65 -5.63 3.08
CA GLU A 276 -3.54 -5.09 4.12
C GLU A 276 -2.77 -4.44 5.29
N ALA A 277 -1.56 -4.92 5.60
CA ALA A 277 -0.71 -4.38 6.65
C ALA A 277 -0.39 -2.87 6.50
N GLY A 278 -0.55 -2.31 5.29
CA GLY A 278 -0.30 -0.90 4.99
C GLY A 278 -1.53 -0.10 4.56
N VAL A 279 -2.75 -0.63 4.67
CA VAL A 279 -3.97 0.08 4.24
C VAL A 279 -4.67 0.73 5.43
N THR A 280 -5.16 1.96 5.25
CA THR A 280 -5.88 2.69 6.32
C THR A 280 -7.30 2.17 6.49
N SER A 281 -7.71 1.97 7.73
CA SER A 281 -8.99 1.33 8.08
C SER A 281 -10.20 2.26 7.96
N ASN A 282 -11.41 1.74 7.73
CA ASN A 282 -11.65 0.34 7.32
C ASN A 282 -11.23 0.13 5.86
N SER A 283 -10.76 -1.09 5.56
CA SER A 283 -10.23 -1.45 4.25
C SER A 283 -10.67 -2.82 3.78
N VAL A 284 -10.80 -2.92 2.46
CA VAL A 284 -11.13 -4.14 1.71
C VAL A 284 -10.27 -4.17 0.46
N ILE A 285 -9.68 -5.32 0.16
CA ILE A 285 -8.84 -5.52 -1.03
C ILE A 285 -9.39 -6.68 -1.84
N PHE A 286 -9.62 -6.43 -3.13
CA PHE A 286 -9.83 -7.48 -4.12
C PHE A 286 -8.49 -7.75 -4.81
N ALA A 287 -8.11 -9.01 -4.95
CA ALA A 287 -6.85 -9.41 -5.58
C ALA A 287 -7.03 -10.63 -6.48
N ARG A 288 -6.17 -10.74 -7.50
CA ARG A 288 -6.10 -11.89 -8.40
C ARG A 288 -4.71 -11.96 -9.00
N ASP A 289 -4.18 -13.17 -9.16
CA ASP A 289 -2.90 -13.41 -9.84
C ASP A 289 -1.71 -12.66 -9.24
N GLY A 290 -1.68 -12.60 -7.90
CA GLY A 290 -0.65 -11.89 -7.15
C GLY A 290 -0.66 -10.38 -7.36
N ALA A 291 -1.79 -9.79 -7.74
CA ALA A 291 -1.94 -8.36 -7.94
C ALA A 291 -3.27 -7.87 -7.36
N THR A 292 -3.26 -6.64 -6.83
CA THR A 292 -4.48 -5.99 -6.38
C THR A 292 -5.34 -5.60 -7.58
N VAL A 293 -6.63 -5.95 -7.57
CA VAL A 293 -7.62 -5.49 -8.55
C VAL A 293 -8.22 -4.16 -8.10
N ALA A 294 -8.58 -4.05 -6.82
CA ALA A 294 -9.05 -2.82 -6.22
C ALA A 294 -8.78 -2.81 -4.70
N ILE A 295 -8.59 -1.61 -4.16
CA ILE A 295 -8.33 -1.36 -2.74
C ILE A 295 -9.30 -0.24 -2.31
N GLY A 296 -10.17 -0.53 -1.36
CA GLY A 296 -10.93 0.44 -0.56
C GLY A 296 -10.19 0.71 0.75
N THR A 297 -10.21 1.96 1.18
CA THR A 297 -9.43 2.43 2.33
C THR A 297 -10.11 3.65 2.94
N GLY A 298 -10.08 3.76 4.27
CA GLY A 298 -10.53 4.93 5.01
C GLY A 298 -12.05 5.09 5.17
N GLU A 299 -12.84 4.03 4.97
CA GLU A 299 -14.30 4.07 5.15
C GLU A 299 -14.72 3.75 6.59
N GLN A 300 -15.88 4.25 7.03
CA GLN A 300 -16.35 4.07 8.41
C GLN A 300 -17.21 2.81 8.60
N ASP A 301 -17.95 2.38 7.59
CA ASP A 301 -18.75 1.16 7.63
C ASP A 301 -18.24 0.10 6.64
N ARG A 302 -18.42 -1.18 6.99
CA ARG A 302 -17.78 -2.30 6.29
C ARG A 302 -18.38 -2.53 4.89
N VAL A 303 -19.71 -2.46 4.78
CA VAL A 303 -20.42 -2.68 3.51
C VAL A 303 -20.15 -1.54 2.53
N GLY A 304 -20.15 -0.29 3.00
CA GLY A 304 -19.75 0.90 2.25
C GLY A 304 -18.31 0.81 1.74
N CYS A 305 -17.40 0.22 2.53
CA CYS A 305 -16.05 -0.07 2.06
C CYS A 305 -16.02 -1.09 0.90
N VAL A 306 -16.83 -2.15 0.96
CA VAL A 306 -16.98 -3.11 -0.15
C VAL A 306 -17.55 -2.43 -1.39
N ASP A 307 -18.63 -1.66 -1.24
CA ASP A 307 -19.26 -0.88 -2.32
C ASP A 307 -18.28 0.09 -2.99
N LEU A 308 -17.55 0.89 -2.19
CA LEU A 308 -16.52 1.80 -2.69
C LEU A 308 -15.48 1.03 -3.49
N THR A 309 -15.05 -0.13 -3.01
CA THR A 309 -14.00 -0.92 -3.65
C THR A 309 -14.48 -1.49 -4.99
N ILE A 310 -15.73 -1.94 -5.06
CA ILE A 310 -16.38 -2.38 -6.31
C ILE A 310 -16.51 -1.21 -7.28
N TYR A 311 -16.99 -0.05 -6.83
CA TYR A 311 -17.07 1.16 -7.64
C TYR A 311 -15.70 1.55 -8.23
N LYS A 312 -14.64 1.46 -7.43
CA LYS A 312 -13.26 1.65 -7.88
C LYS A 312 -12.91 0.64 -8.98
N ALA A 313 -13.15 -0.66 -8.78
CA ALA A 313 -12.86 -1.69 -9.77
C ALA A 313 -13.52 -1.39 -11.13
N PHE A 314 -14.81 -1.03 -11.15
CA PHE A 314 -15.52 -0.66 -12.37
C PHE A 314 -14.90 0.57 -13.05
N THR A 315 -14.61 1.61 -12.26
CA THR A 315 -14.01 2.84 -12.79
C THR A 315 -12.65 2.58 -13.43
N LYS A 316 -11.82 1.75 -12.79
CA LYS A 316 -10.47 1.40 -13.25
C LYS A 316 -10.50 0.53 -14.50
N TYR A 317 -11.40 -0.45 -14.54
CA TYR A 317 -11.58 -1.31 -15.71
C TYR A 317 -11.99 -0.49 -16.93
N ALA A 318 -12.96 0.42 -16.78
CA ALA A 318 -13.35 1.35 -17.83
C ALA A 318 -12.21 2.29 -18.24
N ASP A 319 -11.40 2.79 -17.30
CA ASP A 319 -10.24 3.63 -17.59
C ASP A 319 -9.10 2.89 -18.31
N GLY A 320 -8.97 1.58 -18.10
CA GLY A 320 -8.10 0.69 -18.87
C GLY A 320 -8.52 0.65 -20.34
N LEU A 321 -9.77 0.26 -20.59
CA LEU A 321 -10.34 0.19 -21.95
C LEU A 321 -10.31 1.56 -22.66
N ALA A 322 -10.72 2.63 -21.98
CA ALA A 322 -10.70 3.98 -22.53
C ALA A 322 -9.30 4.41 -23.00
N ARG A 323 -8.26 4.03 -22.25
CA ARG A 323 -6.88 4.36 -22.61
C ARG A 323 -6.40 3.58 -23.80
N GLU A 324 -6.64 2.27 -23.80
CA GLU A 324 -6.22 1.38 -24.89
C GLU A 324 -6.87 1.79 -26.21
N GLU A 325 -8.17 2.08 -26.18
CA GLU A 325 -8.96 2.28 -27.40
C GLU A 325 -8.97 3.73 -27.90
N THR A 326 -8.80 4.71 -26.99
CA THR A 326 -8.94 6.14 -27.35
C THR A 326 -7.75 7.01 -26.92
N GLY A 327 -6.78 6.45 -26.20
CA GLY A 327 -5.65 7.19 -25.62
C GLY A 327 -6.02 8.11 -24.45
N ARG A 328 -7.28 8.16 -24.02
CA ARG A 328 -7.81 9.08 -22.99
C ARG A 328 -8.04 8.38 -21.66
N SER A 329 -8.08 9.16 -20.58
CA SER A 329 -8.67 8.66 -19.33
C SER A 329 -10.19 8.50 -19.49
N ILE A 330 -10.82 7.68 -18.65
CA ILE A 330 -12.30 7.58 -18.64
C ILE A 330 -12.98 8.94 -18.41
N TYR A 331 -12.37 9.82 -17.61
CA TYR A 331 -12.89 11.15 -17.34
C TYR A 331 -12.78 12.09 -18.56
N ASP A 332 -11.65 12.06 -19.26
CA ASP A 332 -11.46 12.86 -20.46
C ASP A 332 -12.35 12.33 -21.60
N LEU A 333 -12.54 11.02 -21.70
CA LEU A 333 -13.47 10.40 -22.64
C LEU A 333 -14.91 10.85 -22.36
N ARG A 334 -15.38 10.77 -21.11
CA ARG A 334 -16.70 11.28 -20.69
C ARG A 334 -16.90 12.75 -21.01
N ARG A 335 -15.86 13.58 -20.85
CA ARG A 335 -15.92 15.00 -21.19
C ARG A 335 -16.06 15.21 -22.70
N ALA A 336 -15.22 14.53 -23.49
CA ALA A 336 -15.21 14.67 -24.94
C ALA A 336 -16.48 14.09 -25.61
N ALA A 337 -17.02 13.00 -25.07
CA ALA A 337 -18.26 12.36 -25.53
C ALA A 337 -19.48 13.30 -25.52
N LYS A 338 -19.48 14.35 -24.70
CA LYS A 338 -20.58 15.35 -24.68
C LYS A 338 -20.74 16.09 -26.00
N THR A 339 -19.67 16.19 -26.80
CA THR A 339 -19.64 16.98 -28.04
C THR A 339 -19.20 16.17 -29.25
N ASP A 340 -18.85 14.90 -29.08
CA ASP A 340 -18.36 14.02 -30.15
C ASP A 340 -19.15 12.71 -30.14
N ALA A 341 -19.97 12.50 -31.18
CA ALA A 341 -20.83 11.31 -31.30
C ALA A 341 -20.06 10.00 -31.55
N GLY A 342 -18.82 10.06 -32.07
CA GLY A 342 -17.95 8.90 -32.18
C GLY A 342 -17.46 8.47 -30.80
N LEU A 343 -16.99 9.43 -30.00
CA LEU A 343 -16.53 9.18 -28.63
C LEU A 343 -17.68 8.82 -27.68
N ALA A 344 -18.89 9.33 -27.92
CA ALA A 344 -20.09 8.92 -27.17
C ALA A 344 -20.41 7.43 -27.36
N ARG A 345 -20.35 6.93 -28.60
CA ARG A 345 -20.55 5.50 -28.90
C ARG A 345 -19.43 4.64 -28.29
N ALA A 346 -18.18 5.08 -28.37
CA ALA A 346 -17.06 4.37 -27.75
C ALA A 346 -17.22 4.30 -26.22
N LEU A 347 -17.62 5.39 -25.58
CA LEU A 347 -17.90 5.41 -24.14
C LEU A 347 -19.01 4.45 -23.76
N GLU A 348 -20.11 4.43 -24.51
CA GLU A 348 -21.24 3.53 -24.27
C GLU A 348 -20.82 2.05 -24.37
N ASP A 349 -20.04 1.68 -25.39
CA ASP A 349 -19.48 0.34 -25.54
C ASP A 349 -18.56 -0.04 -24.36
N ILE A 350 -17.63 0.84 -24.00
CA ILE A 350 -16.70 0.63 -22.88
C ILE A 350 -17.47 0.43 -21.57
N GLU A 351 -18.48 1.26 -21.29
CA GLU A 351 -19.27 1.14 -20.07
C GLU A 351 -20.14 -0.13 -20.09
N ALA A 352 -20.66 -0.54 -21.24
CA ALA A 352 -21.38 -1.80 -21.39
C ALA A 352 -20.47 -3.02 -21.13
N ARG A 353 -19.27 -3.04 -21.72
CA ARG A 353 -18.28 -4.10 -21.50
C ARG A 353 -17.76 -4.11 -20.06
N THR A 354 -17.60 -2.95 -19.44
CA THR A 354 -17.24 -2.84 -18.02
C THR A 354 -18.30 -3.47 -17.13
N ARG A 355 -19.59 -3.21 -17.39
CA ARG A 355 -20.70 -3.85 -16.66
C ARG A 355 -20.74 -5.35 -16.91
N ALA A 356 -20.60 -5.79 -18.15
CA ALA A 356 -20.59 -7.21 -18.51
C ALA A 356 -19.43 -7.97 -17.83
N ALA A 357 -18.25 -7.34 -17.73
CA ALA A 357 -17.09 -7.88 -17.03
C ALA A 357 -17.14 -7.70 -15.50
N ARG A 358 -18.20 -7.07 -14.95
CA ARG A 358 -18.32 -6.71 -13.53
C ARG A 358 -17.08 -6.00 -12.98
N GLY A 359 -16.56 -5.03 -13.74
CA GLY A 359 -15.34 -4.29 -13.38
C GLY A 359 -14.08 -5.15 -13.30
N GLY A 360 -14.07 -6.33 -13.92
CA GLY A 360 -12.94 -7.27 -13.90
C GLY A 360 -12.78 -8.04 -12.58
N LEU A 361 -13.75 -7.97 -11.68
CA LEU A 361 -13.78 -8.66 -10.38
C LEU A 361 -13.95 -10.18 -10.44
N PRO A 362 -14.66 -10.80 -11.41
CA PRO A 362 -14.90 -12.24 -11.38
C PRO A 362 -13.60 -13.06 -11.30
N GLY A 363 -13.53 -14.00 -10.35
CA GLY A 363 -12.33 -14.81 -10.09
C GLY A 363 -11.32 -14.17 -9.13
N SER A 364 -11.61 -12.99 -8.57
CA SER A 364 -10.78 -12.40 -7.51
C SER A 364 -11.06 -13.02 -6.14
N VAL A 365 -10.09 -12.90 -5.24
CA VAL A 365 -10.28 -13.09 -3.81
C VAL A 365 -10.52 -11.75 -3.12
N LEU A 366 -11.05 -11.77 -1.90
CA LEU A 366 -11.25 -10.60 -1.05
C LEU A 366 -10.58 -10.78 0.31
N VAL A 367 -9.92 -9.73 0.80
CA VAL A 367 -9.54 -9.63 2.23
C VAL A 367 -10.17 -8.39 2.87
N SER A 368 -10.44 -8.49 4.17
CA SER A 368 -10.98 -7.41 4.99
C SER A 368 -10.14 -7.28 6.26
N ASP A 369 -9.68 -6.07 6.58
CA ASP A 369 -8.84 -5.81 7.77
C ASP A 369 -9.53 -6.14 9.10
N GLY A 370 -10.86 -5.98 9.13
CA GLY A 370 -11.76 -6.30 10.22
C GLY A 370 -12.79 -7.37 9.84
N PHE A 371 -13.47 -7.94 10.83
CA PHE A 371 -14.50 -8.93 10.57
C PHE A 371 -15.71 -8.30 9.86
N PHE A 372 -16.49 -9.13 9.15
CA PHE A 372 -17.79 -8.74 8.62
C PHE A 372 -18.85 -8.76 9.73
N PRO A 373 -19.45 -7.61 10.10
CA PRO A 373 -20.46 -7.57 11.16
C PRO A 373 -21.78 -8.23 10.71
N PHE A 374 -22.07 -8.21 9.41
CA PHE A 374 -23.25 -8.79 8.77
C PHE A 374 -22.84 -9.47 7.47
N ARG A 375 -23.72 -10.32 6.91
CA ARG A 375 -23.45 -11.01 5.64
C ARG A 375 -23.53 -10.11 4.40
N ASP A 376 -24.10 -8.91 4.51
CA ASP A 376 -24.34 -7.99 3.39
C ASP A 376 -23.09 -7.68 2.55
N GLY A 377 -21.96 -7.34 3.18
CA GLY A 377 -20.70 -7.12 2.48
C GLY A 377 -20.16 -8.38 1.80
N VAL A 378 -20.45 -9.55 2.36
CA VAL A 378 -20.06 -10.85 1.78
C VAL A 378 -20.95 -11.20 0.58
N ASP A 379 -22.27 -11.07 0.71
CA ASP A 379 -23.22 -11.28 -0.38
C ASP A 379 -22.90 -10.37 -1.58
N LEU A 380 -22.60 -9.09 -1.32
CA LEU A 380 -22.22 -8.12 -2.34
C LEU A 380 -20.93 -8.51 -3.07
N ALA A 381 -19.93 -9.00 -2.34
CA ALA A 381 -18.68 -9.49 -2.92
C ALA A 381 -18.90 -10.75 -3.79
N ILE A 382 -19.75 -11.67 -3.34
CA ILE A 382 -20.14 -12.88 -4.06
C ILE A 382 -20.87 -12.52 -5.37
N GLU A 383 -21.79 -11.55 -5.34
CA GLU A 383 -22.51 -11.06 -6.53
C GLU A 383 -21.53 -10.58 -7.62
N HIS A 384 -20.38 -10.03 -7.22
CA HIS A 384 -19.34 -9.55 -8.12
C HIS A 384 -18.29 -10.61 -8.53
N GLY A 385 -18.50 -11.86 -8.10
CA GLY A 385 -17.73 -13.02 -8.55
C GLY A 385 -16.46 -13.29 -7.74
N VAL A 386 -16.43 -12.89 -6.47
CA VAL A 386 -15.38 -13.31 -5.53
C VAL A 386 -15.42 -14.81 -5.31
N THR A 387 -14.25 -15.46 -5.28
CA THR A 387 -14.14 -16.93 -5.14
C THR A 387 -13.65 -17.37 -3.77
N ALA A 388 -12.93 -16.50 -3.05
CA ALA A 388 -12.49 -16.75 -1.69
C ALA A 388 -12.39 -15.47 -0.85
N ILE A 389 -12.61 -15.57 0.45
CA ILE A 389 -12.57 -14.45 1.41
C ILE A 389 -11.66 -14.80 2.59
N ALA A 390 -10.79 -13.87 3.00
CA ALA A 390 -10.15 -13.92 4.32
C ALA A 390 -10.56 -12.71 5.17
N GLN A 391 -10.92 -13.00 6.43
CA GLN A 391 -11.27 -11.98 7.41
C GLN A 391 -10.83 -12.43 8.82
N PRO A 392 -10.73 -11.57 9.83
CA PRO A 392 -10.29 -11.97 11.17
C PRO A 392 -11.14 -13.06 11.83
N GLY A 393 -12.45 -13.07 11.57
CA GLY A 393 -13.41 -13.78 12.41
C GLY A 393 -13.60 -13.10 13.78
N GLY A 394 -14.48 -13.65 14.61
CA GLY A 394 -14.83 -13.12 15.92
C GLY A 394 -16.11 -12.28 15.95
N SER A 395 -16.91 -12.31 14.88
CA SER A 395 -18.24 -11.70 14.89
C SER A 395 -19.23 -12.59 15.65
N LEU A 396 -20.17 -11.98 16.38
CA LEU A 396 -21.34 -12.72 16.91
C LEU A 396 -22.19 -13.34 15.79
N ARG A 397 -21.98 -12.92 14.54
CA ARG A 397 -22.69 -13.35 13.34
C ARG A 397 -21.82 -14.15 12.37
N ASP A 398 -20.68 -14.70 12.83
CA ASP A 398 -19.82 -15.49 11.93
C ASP A 398 -20.57 -16.67 11.30
N ALA A 399 -21.54 -17.28 12.00
CA ALA A 399 -22.36 -18.36 11.42
C ALA A 399 -23.22 -17.87 10.24
N GLU A 400 -23.78 -16.67 10.32
CA GLU A 400 -24.55 -16.02 9.24
C GLU A 400 -23.63 -15.65 8.06
N VAL A 401 -22.44 -15.17 8.35
CA VAL A 401 -21.42 -14.79 7.35
C VAL A 401 -20.86 -16.03 6.63
N ILE A 402 -20.62 -17.12 7.35
CA ILE A 402 -20.20 -18.41 6.76
C ILE A 402 -21.33 -19.03 5.93
N ALA A 403 -22.58 -18.90 6.36
CA ALA A 403 -23.73 -19.35 5.57
C ALA A 403 -23.77 -18.67 4.20
N ALA A 404 -23.49 -17.38 4.11
CA ALA A 404 -23.47 -16.65 2.83
C ALA A 404 -22.51 -17.26 1.79
N VAL A 405 -21.27 -17.57 2.18
CA VAL A 405 -20.32 -18.22 1.25
C VAL A 405 -20.69 -19.66 0.93
N ASN A 406 -21.35 -20.36 1.85
CA ASN A 406 -21.81 -21.73 1.67
C ASN A 406 -23.03 -21.83 0.73
N GLU A 407 -23.91 -20.84 0.76
CA GLU A 407 -25.10 -20.72 -0.11
C GLU A 407 -24.75 -20.30 -1.54
N ALA A 408 -23.58 -19.70 -1.76
CA ALA A 408 -23.11 -19.26 -3.06
C ALA A 408 -22.96 -20.41 -4.07
N THR A 409 -23.25 -20.14 -5.34
CA THR A 409 -23.04 -21.08 -6.45
C THR A 409 -22.26 -20.40 -7.59
N PRO A 410 -21.02 -20.82 -7.90
CA PRO A 410 -20.22 -21.83 -7.19
C PRO A 410 -19.91 -21.41 -5.75
N GLN A 411 -19.65 -22.39 -4.88
CA GLN A 411 -19.38 -22.15 -3.46
C GLN A 411 -18.09 -21.37 -3.25
N VAL A 412 -18.17 -20.32 -2.43
CA VAL A 412 -17.05 -19.42 -2.12
C VAL A 412 -16.28 -19.96 -0.91
N ALA A 413 -14.95 -19.88 -0.95
CA ALA A 413 -14.14 -20.25 0.20
C ALA A 413 -14.11 -19.13 1.25
N MET A 414 -13.97 -19.49 2.52
CA MET A 414 -13.64 -18.54 3.57
C MET A 414 -12.62 -19.12 4.55
N VAL A 415 -11.69 -18.28 4.97
CA VAL A 415 -10.73 -18.57 6.05
C VAL A 415 -10.66 -17.43 7.05
N PHE A 416 -10.25 -17.75 8.26
CA PHE A 416 -10.03 -16.76 9.30
C PHE A 416 -8.55 -16.42 9.46
N THR A 417 -8.26 -15.12 9.51
CA THR A 417 -6.92 -14.62 9.82
C THR A 417 -6.69 -14.54 11.32
N GLY A 418 -7.70 -14.67 12.19
CA GLY A 418 -7.52 -14.64 13.66
C GLY A 418 -6.80 -13.40 14.20
N GLN A 419 -6.61 -12.38 13.37
CA GLN A 419 -5.87 -11.15 13.65
C GLN A 419 -6.50 -10.03 12.85
N ARG A 420 -6.86 -8.94 13.53
CA ARG A 420 -7.33 -7.71 12.89
C ARG A 420 -6.15 -6.84 12.45
N SER A 421 -6.24 -6.21 11.29
CA SER A 421 -5.16 -5.39 10.70
C SER A 421 -5.54 -3.90 10.61
N PHE A 422 -5.93 -3.28 11.73
CA PHE A 422 -6.33 -1.86 11.71
C PHE A 422 -5.14 -0.90 11.65
N LYS A 423 -5.28 0.21 10.90
CA LYS A 423 -4.28 1.26 10.76
C LYS A 423 -4.94 2.65 10.65
N HIS A 424 -4.43 3.64 11.40
CA HIS A 424 -4.97 5.01 11.51
C HIS A 424 -3.90 6.11 11.62
#